data_AF-A0A933F918-F1
#
_entry.id   AF-A0A933F918-F1
#
_cell.length_a   1.000
_cell.length_b   1.000
_cell.length_c   1.000
_cell.angle_alpha   90.00
_cell.angle_beta   90.00
_cell.angle_gamma   90.00
#
_symmetry.space_group_name_H-M   'P 1'
#
loop_
_entity.id
_entity.type
_entity.pdbx_description
1 polymer ?
#
loop_
_entity_poly.entity_id
_entity_poly.type
_entity_poly.pdbx_seq_one_letter_code
_entity_poly.pdbx_strand_id
1 'polypeptide(L)'
;MAEGPERVTEAVARRRRTAYALNTALAILLLFGIVALVEALSYRHNRRFDLTEGRRQSLSDQSIKVLRGLTQPVKAVGFSSPERVDRASLEDLLRLYAYQSDRFTFELIDLDRSPATARRYGVTTPNTVVVESGAREEKVLLPTEEKVTNALLKVTREARRVVYFLQGHGEGEVNNTDRPGFSQARDAIQGANYEVKELLLLRERDVPADAAVLVVAGPKREPLPAEVAALERYVQRGGKLLVLLDPEQAPALAVFLEKHGVRPGQDVIVDR
;
A
#
# COMPACT_ATOMS: atom_id res chain seq x y z
N MET A 1 -18.18 -87.62 13.66
CA MET A 1 -18.51 -86.21 13.39
C MET A 1 -18.05 -85.36 14.55
N ALA A 2 -17.05 -84.49 14.32
CA ALA A 2 -16.85 -83.20 14.99
C ALA A 2 -15.58 -82.57 14.39
N GLU A 3 -15.69 -82.00 13.18
CA GLU A 3 -14.67 -81.09 12.64
C GLU A 3 -14.65 -79.83 13.52
N GLY A 4 -13.57 -79.64 14.27
CA GLY A 4 -13.43 -78.56 15.25
C GLY A 4 -13.27 -77.16 14.62
N PRO A 5 -13.72 -76.10 15.32
CA PRO A 5 -13.87 -74.73 14.80
C PRO A 5 -12.55 -73.97 14.54
N GLU A 6 -11.40 -74.56 14.86
CA GLU A 6 -10.09 -73.90 14.80
C GLU A 6 -9.57 -73.65 13.37
N ARG A 7 -9.96 -74.48 12.39
CA ARG A 7 -9.54 -74.25 10.98
C ARG A 7 -10.26 -73.07 10.32
N VAL A 8 -11.44 -72.70 10.82
CA VAL A 8 -12.24 -71.59 10.28
C VAL A 8 -11.72 -70.25 10.78
N THR A 9 -11.23 -70.18 12.03
CA THR A 9 -10.70 -68.93 12.63
C THR A 9 -9.37 -68.50 12.01
N GLU A 10 -8.46 -69.43 11.70
CA GLU A 10 -7.20 -69.11 11.00
C GLU A 10 -7.43 -68.60 9.57
N ALA A 11 -8.36 -69.20 8.82
CA ALA A 11 -8.69 -68.80 7.45
C ALA A 11 -9.31 -67.39 7.39
N VAL A 12 -10.18 -67.04 8.35
CA VAL A 12 -10.81 -65.71 8.45
C VAL A 12 -9.79 -64.65 8.88
N ALA A 13 -8.87 -64.96 9.80
CA ALA A 13 -7.80 -64.05 10.22
C ALA A 13 -6.79 -63.78 9.09
N ARG A 14 -6.45 -64.78 8.27
CA ARG A 14 -5.56 -64.66 7.10
C ARG A 14 -6.19 -63.84 5.96
N ARG A 15 -7.51 -63.96 5.75
CA ARG A 15 -8.29 -63.14 4.79
C ARG A 15 -8.37 -61.67 5.21
N ARG A 16 -8.48 -61.39 6.51
CA ARG A 16 -8.43 -60.01 7.04
C ARG A 16 -7.03 -59.40 6.94
N ARG A 17 -5.97 -60.14 7.30
CA ARG A 17 -4.57 -59.65 7.16
C ARG A 17 -4.17 -59.34 5.71
N THR A 18 -4.63 -60.13 4.75
CA THR A 18 -4.38 -59.88 3.32
C THR A 18 -5.16 -58.67 2.78
N ALA A 19 -6.40 -58.45 3.24
CA ALA A 19 -7.16 -57.25 2.91
C ALA A 19 -6.53 -55.96 3.44
N TYR A 20 -5.97 -55.97 4.66
CA TYR A 20 -5.23 -54.83 5.20
C TYR A 20 -3.92 -54.58 4.45
N ALA A 21 -3.18 -55.64 4.09
CA ALA A 21 -1.95 -55.50 3.31
C ALA A 21 -2.21 -54.90 1.91
N LEU A 22 -3.32 -55.27 1.26
CA LEU A 22 -3.73 -54.70 -0.03
C LEU A 22 -4.11 -53.22 0.09
N ASN A 23 -4.87 -52.86 1.13
CA ASN A 23 -5.29 -51.47 1.35
C ASN A 23 -4.10 -50.55 1.66
N THR A 24 -3.13 -51.04 2.44
CA THR A 24 -1.88 -50.32 2.71
C THR A 24 -1.05 -50.13 1.44
N ALA A 25 -0.93 -51.16 0.59
CA ALA A 25 -0.23 -51.04 -0.68
C ALA A 25 -0.90 -50.02 -1.62
N LEU A 26 -2.24 -50.02 -1.67
CA LEU A 26 -3.02 -49.06 -2.45
C LEU A 26 -2.84 -47.63 -1.92
N ALA A 27 -2.85 -47.44 -0.60
CA ALA A 27 -2.63 -46.13 0.02
C ALA A 27 -1.22 -45.58 -0.25
N ILE A 28 -0.19 -46.45 -0.22
CA ILE A 28 1.18 -46.08 -0.56
C ILE A 28 1.27 -45.67 -2.04
N LEU A 29 0.66 -46.44 -2.95
CA LEU A 29 0.61 -46.09 -4.38
C LEU A 29 -0.11 -44.77 -4.63
N LEU A 30 -1.24 -44.53 -3.95
CA LEU A 30 -1.96 -43.27 -4.02
C LEU A 30 -1.12 -42.09 -3.52
N LEU A 31 -0.40 -42.28 -2.40
CA LEU A 31 0.49 -41.26 -1.86
C LEU A 31 1.60 -40.90 -2.87
N PHE A 32 2.27 -41.90 -3.45
CA PHE A 32 3.28 -41.65 -4.49
C PHE A 32 2.68 -41.00 -5.74
N GLY A 33 1.47 -41.40 -6.13
CA GLY A 33 0.75 -40.76 -7.23
C GLY A 33 0.45 -39.28 -6.96
N ILE A 34 0.03 -38.94 -5.73
CA ILE A 34 -0.18 -37.55 -5.31
C ILE A 34 1.14 -36.79 -5.31
N VAL A 35 2.22 -37.36 -4.78
CA VAL A 35 3.54 -36.71 -4.76
C VAL A 35 4.04 -36.44 -6.19
N ALA A 36 3.96 -37.43 -7.08
CA ALA A 36 4.36 -37.27 -8.48
C ALA A 36 3.48 -36.25 -9.22
N LEU A 37 2.18 -36.21 -8.93
CA LEU A 37 1.26 -35.21 -9.50
C LEU A 37 1.59 -33.80 -9.01
N VAL A 38 1.88 -33.64 -7.71
CA VAL A 38 2.30 -32.37 -7.12
C VAL A 38 3.61 -31.91 -7.73
N GLU A 39 4.58 -32.81 -7.89
CA GLU A 39 5.87 -32.51 -8.53
C GLU A 39 5.68 -32.09 -10.00
N ALA A 40 4.86 -32.82 -10.77
CA ALA A 40 4.57 -32.49 -12.16
C ALA A 40 3.83 -31.14 -12.32
N LEU A 41 2.88 -30.82 -11.42
CA LEU A 41 2.22 -29.52 -11.38
C LEU A 41 3.21 -28.40 -11.01
N SER A 42 4.12 -28.67 -10.06
CA SER A 42 5.15 -27.73 -9.61
C SER A 42 6.10 -27.34 -10.76
N TYR A 43 6.54 -28.32 -11.56
CA TYR A 43 7.40 -28.05 -12.73
C TYR A 43 6.73 -27.20 -13.82
N ARG A 44 5.40 -27.28 -13.98
CA ARG A 44 4.67 -26.51 -15.01
C ARG A 44 4.23 -25.12 -14.55
N HIS A 45 4.20 -24.86 -13.25
CA HIS A 45 3.82 -23.56 -12.68
C HIS A 45 4.93 -23.02 -11.78
N ASN A 46 5.90 -22.31 -12.36
CA ASN A 46 6.94 -21.58 -11.62
C ASN A 46 6.41 -20.32 -10.88
N ARG A 47 5.13 -20.30 -10.48
CA ARG A 47 4.58 -19.27 -9.61
C ARG A 47 4.97 -19.63 -8.18
N ARG A 48 6.03 -19.00 -7.69
CA ARG A 48 6.43 -19.00 -6.28
C ARG A 48 5.31 -18.37 -5.45
N PHE A 49 4.35 -19.18 -5.00
CA PHE A 49 3.49 -18.81 -3.89
C PHE A 49 4.27 -19.05 -2.61
N ASP A 50 4.81 -17.96 -2.06
CA ASP A 50 5.48 -17.99 -0.77
C ASP A 50 4.41 -18.16 0.32
N LEU A 51 4.22 -19.40 0.76
CA LEU A 51 3.31 -19.79 1.85
C LEU A 51 4.07 -19.85 3.19
N THR A 52 5.14 -19.06 3.36
CA THR A 52 5.75 -18.87 4.68
C THR A 52 5.03 -17.74 5.41
N GLU A 53 4.61 -18.01 6.65
CA GLU A 53 3.90 -17.09 7.56
C GLU A 53 4.71 -15.82 7.93
N GLY A 54 5.91 -15.66 7.35
CA GLY A 54 6.87 -14.61 7.70
C GLY A 54 7.07 -13.46 6.71
N ARG A 55 6.59 -13.50 5.45
CA ARG A 55 6.79 -12.42 4.44
C ARG A 55 8.20 -11.79 4.42
N ARG A 56 9.27 -12.52 4.78
CA ARG A 56 10.60 -11.92 5.00
C ARG A 56 11.34 -11.58 3.70
N GLN A 57 10.75 -11.88 2.54
CA GLN A 57 11.42 -11.83 1.23
C GLN A 57 10.53 -11.21 0.13
N SER A 58 9.44 -10.52 0.48
CA SER A 58 8.51 -9.94 -0.51
C SER A 58 8.14 -8.50 -0.16
N LEU A 59 8.17 -7.62 -1.16
CA LEU A 59 7.62 -6.26 -1.02
C LEU A 59 6.10 -6.31 -0.78
N SER A 60 5.57 -5.30 -0.10
CA SER A 60 4.13 -5.08 0.01
C SER A 60 3.48 -4.83 -1.36
N ASP A 61 2.19 -5.15 -1.46
CA ASP A 61 1.40 -4.90 -2.68
C ASP A 61 1.42 -3.42 -3.09
N GLN A 62 1.50 -2.51 -2.10
CA GLN A 62 1.62 -1.08 -2.34
C GLN A 62 2.94 -0.74 -3.04
N SER A 63 4.07 -1.21 -2.52
CA SER A 63 5.39 -1.00 -3.14
C SER A 63 5.45 -1.59 -4.55
N ILE A 64 4.90 -2.80 -4.75
CA ILE A 64 4.80 -3.43 -6.09
C ILE A 64 3.98 -2.57 -7.04
N LYS A 65 2.84 -2.03 -6.59
CA LYS A 65 2.00 -1.14 -7.41
C LYS A 65 2.74 0.13 -7.81
N VAL A 66 3.53 0.72 -6.91
CA VAL A 66 4.37 1.89 -7.21
C VAL A 66 5.43 1.54 -8.26
N LEU A 67 6.14 0.42 -8.07
CA LEU A 67 7.21 -0.03 -8.98
C LEU A 67 6.73 -0.34 -10.39
N ARG A 68 5.54 -0.96 -10.53
CA ARG A 68 4.91 -1.22 -11.82
C ARG A 68 4.38 0.05 -12.49
N GLY A 69 4.03 1.06 -11.70
CA GLY A 69 3.54 2.36 -12.17
C GLY A 69 4.64 3.35 -12.58
N LEU A 70 5.92 2.99 -12.43
CA LEU A 70 7.03 3.85 -12.81
C LEU A 70 7.00 4.12 -14.33
N THR A 71 6.90 5.38 -14.72
CA THR A 71 6.96 5.81 -16.13
C THR A 71 8.37 6.24 -16.57
N GLN A 72 9.20 6.63 -15.61
CA GLN A 72 10.57 7.13 -15.80
C GLN A 72 11.58 6.27 -15.01
N PRO A 73 12.86 6.22 -15.45
CA PRO A 73 13.88 5.46 -14.76
C PRO A 73 14.19 6.06 -13.38
N VAL A 74 14.45 5.17 -12.43
CA VAL A 74 14.82 5.50 -11.05
C VAL A 74 16.15 4.80 -10.71
N LYS A 75 17.08 5.55 -10.13
CA LYS A 75 18.33 5.04 -9.59
C LYS A 75 18.36 5.21 -8.08
N ALA A 76 18.64 4.15 -7.34
CA ALA A 76 18.89 4.20 -5.90
C ALA A 76 20.38 4.02 -5.59
N VAL A 77 21.01 5.01 -4.98
CA VAL A 77 22.42 4.96 -4.57
C VAL A 77 22.49 4.76 -3.06
N GLY A 78 22.81 3.54 -2.63
CA GLY A 78 22.92 3.17 -1.22
C GLY A 78 24.34 3.39 -0.70
N PHE A 79 24.47 4.25 0.30
CA PHE A 79 25.72 4.51 1.00
C PHE A 79 25.79 3.68 2.28
N SER A 80 26.74 2.74 2.31
CA SER A 80 26.96 1.82 3.43
C SER A 80 28.41 1.88 3.91
N SER A 81 28.67 1.37 5.11
CA SER A 81 30.03 1.17 5.63
C SER A 81 30.25 -0.35 5.80
N PRO A 82 31.42 -0.90 5.43
CA PRO A 82 31.66 -2.35 5.36
C PRO A 82 31.61 -3.06 6.72
N GLU A 83 31.75 -2.32 7.82
CA GLU A 83 31.77 -2.87 9.18
C GLU A 83 30.37 -3.04 9.79
N ARG A 84 29.30 -2.63 9.09
CA ARG A 84 27.93 -2.66 9.60
C ARG A 84 27.12 -3.80 8.99
N VAL A 85 26.33 -4.45 9.84
CA VAL A 85 25.37 -5.52 9.52
C VAL A 85 24.31 -5.07 8.50
N ASP A 86 24.14 -3.76 8.32
CA ASP A 86 23.08 -3.16 7.50
C ASP A 86 23.30 -3.25 5.98
N ARG A 87 24.53 -3.45 5.49
CA ARG A 87 24.82 -3.51 4.05
C ARG A 87 24.06 -4.64 3.34
N ALA A 88 24.08 -5.85 3.91
CA ALA A 88 23.42 -7.01 3.32
C ALA A 88 21.89 -6.80 3.27
N SER A 89 21.30 -6.36 4.38
CA SER A 89 19.87 -6.06 4.46
C SER A 89 19.43 -4.96 3.49
N LEU A 90 20.27 -3.92 3.31
CA LEU A 90 20.03 -2.87 2.34
C LEU A 90 20.11 -3.40 0.91
N GLU A 91 21.12 -4.22 0.61
CA GLU A 91 21.26 -4.84 -0.70
C GLU A 91 20.06 -5.71 -1.03
N ASP A 92 19.63 -6.57 -0.10
CA ASP A 92 18.46 -7.43 -0.27
C ASP A 92 17.19 -6.61 -0.55
N LEU A 93 16.97 -5.53 0.21
CA LEU A 93 15.85 -4.62 -0.01
C LEU A 93 15.88 -4.02 -1.43
N LEU A 94 17.00 -3.44 -1.85
CA LEU A 94 17.10 -2.80 -3.17
C LEU A 94 17.05 -3.82 -4.32
N ARG A 95 17.55 -5.03 -4.13
CA ARG A 95 17.40 -6.15 -5.07
C ARG A 95 15.93 -6.52 -5.27
N LEU A 96 15.14 -6.56 -4.20
CA LEU A 96 13.69 -6.82 -4.32
C LEU A 96 13.00 -5.75 -5.18
N TYR A 97 13.42 -4.49 -5.09
CA TYR A 97 12.86 -3.41 -5.92
C TYR A 97 13.26 -3.57 -7.39
N ALA A 98 14.54 -3.82 -7.65
CA ALA A 98 15.06 -4.03 -9.01
C ALA A 98 14.45 -5.26 -9.69
N TYR A 99 14.10 -6.30 -8.91
CA TYR A 99 13.43 -7.48 -9.44
C TYR A 99 12.00 -7.20 -9.93
N GLN A 100 11.31 -6.20 -9.35
CA GLN A 100 9.90 -5.93 -9.65
C GLN A 100 9.70 -4.93 -10.80
N SER A 101 10.75 -4.19 -11.20
CA SER A 101 10.65 -3.18 -12.26
C SER A 101 11.99 -2.96 -12.96
N ASP A 102 12.02 -3.13 -14.27
CA ASP A 102 13.20 -2.87 -15.11
C ASP A 102 13.58 -1.37 -15.14
N ARG A 103 12.68 -0.49 -14.66
CA ARG A 103 12.93 0.95 -14.53
C ARG A 103 13.59 1.32 -13.20
N PHE A 104 13.77 0.37 -12.29
CA PHE A 104 14.44 0.60 -11.02
C PHE A 104 15.83 -0.05 -11.05
N THR A 105 16.86 0.77 -10.83
CA THR A 105 18.26 0.33 -10.72
C THR A 105 18.85 0.77 -9.40
N PHE A 106 19.87 0.09 -8.92
CA PHE A 106 20.57 0.50 -7.71
C PHE A 106 22.07 0.29 -7.79
N GLU A 107 22.79 1.04 -6.97
CA GLU A 107 24.25 0.95 -6.80
C GLU A 107 24.58 1.08 -5.31
N LEU A 108 25.51 0.26 -4.82
CA LEU A 108 25.98 0.34 -3.44
C LEU A 108 27.38 0.92 -3.39
N ILE A 109 27.49 2.09 -2.77
CA ILE A 109 28.73 2.81 -2.58
C ILE A 109 29.18 2.67 -1.12
N ASP A 110 30.46 2.35 -0.95
CA ASP A 110 31.10 2.38 0.35
C ASP A 110 31.46 3.83 0.70
N LEU A 111 30.86 4.34 1.77
CA LEU A 111 31.01 5.73 2.21
C LEU A 111 32.47 6.07 2.53
N ASP A 112 33.18 5.11 3.13
CA ASP A 112 34.54 5.28 3.64
C ASP A 112 35.56 5.16 2.50
N ARG A 113 35.30 4.27 1.53
CA ARG A 113 36.18 4.07 0.36
C ARG A 113 35.95 5.09 -0.76
N SER A 114 34.76 5.69 -0.86
CA SER A 114 34.39 6.63 -1.91
C SER A 114 33.90 8.00 -1.39
N PRO A 115 34.68 8.71 -0.57
CA PRO A 115 34.26 9.96 0.07
C PRO A 115 34.01 11.10 -0.93
N ALA A 116 34.64 11.08 -2.11
CA ALA A 116 34.37 12.05 -3.17
C ALA A 116 32.94 11.92 -3.72
N THR A 117 32.47 10.69 -3.93
CA THR A 117 31.10 10.43 -4.41
C THR A 117 30.09 10.74 -3.31
N ALA A 118 30.34 10.32 -2.07
CA ALA A 118 29.48 10.66 -0.94
C ALA A 118 29.27 12.18 -0.77
N ARG A 119 30.35 12.97 -0.91
CA ARG A 119 30.26 14.44 -0.87
C ARG A 119 29.44 15.04 -2.01
N ARG A 120 29.52 14.48 -3.22
CA ARG A 120 28.69 14.94 -4.36
C ARG A 120 27.21 14.77 -4.09
N TYR A 121 26.83 13.63 -3.50
CA TYR A 121 25.45 13.36 -3.08
C TYR A 121 25.09 14.05 -1.75
N GLY A 122 26.02 14.77 -1.12
CA GLY A 122 25.82 15.39 0.19
C GLY A 122 25.37 14.38 1.26
N VAL A 123 25.95 13.18 1.25
CA VAL A 123 25.71 12.12 2.24
C VAL A 123 26.91 12.06 3.17
N THR A 124 26.66 12.32 4.45
CA THR A 124 27.67 12.27 5.52
C THR A 124 27.45 11.12 6.50
N THR A 125 26.27 10.49 6.44
CA THR A 125 25.86 9.47 7.40
C THR A 125 25.74 8.11 6.70
N PRO A 126 26.36 7.05 7.25
CA PRO A 126 26.14 5.69 6.75
C PRO A 126 24.66 5.28 6.79
N ASN A 127 24.32 4.24 6.04
CA ASN A 127 22.95 3.71 5.95
C ASN A 127 21.95 4.75 5.41
N THR A 128 22.37 5.41 4.33
CA THR A 128 21.58 6.42 3.61
C THR A 128 21.41 5.97 2.17
N VAL A 129 20.19 6.03 1.65
CA VAL A 129 19.90 5.81 0.23
C VAL A 129 19.49 7.13 -0.41
N VAL A 130 20.09 7.47 -1.54
CA VAL A 130 19.61 8.55 -2.39
C VAL A 130 18.82 7.94 -3.54
N VAL A 131 17.54 8.28 -3.64
CA VAL A 131 16.68 7.86 -4.74
C VAL A 131 16.62 9.01 -5.74
N GLU A 132 16.89 8.73 -7.01
CA GLU A 132 16.99 9.73 -8.07
C GLU A 132 16.07 9.38 -9.24
N SER A 133 15.40 10.39 -9.81
CA SER A 133 14.69 10.27 -11.08
C SER A 133 14.73 11.61 -11.82
N GLY A 134 15.41 11.65 -12.97
CA GLY A 134 15.65 12.89 -13.72
C GLY A 134 16.43 13.91 -12.89
N ALA A 135 15.85 15.09 -12.66
CA ALA A 135 16.44 16.16 -11.85
C ALA A 135 16.02 16.13 -10.37
N ARG A 136 15.21 15.15 -9.95
CA ARG A 136 14.71 15.04 -8.58
C ARG A 136 15.50 13.98 -7.83
N GLU A 137 15.91 14.31 -6.61
CA GLU A 137 16.53 13.41 -5.66
C GLU A 137 15.82 13.46 -4.30
N GLU A 138 15.81 12.34 -3.58
CA GLU A 138 15.32 12.26 -2.21
C GLU A 138 16.29 11.40 -1.39
N LYS A 139 16.69 11.89 -0.21
CA LYS A 139 17.60 11.19 0.70
C LYS A 139 16.80 10.47 1.78
N VAL A 140 17.09 9.19 1.95
CA VAL A 140 16.44 8.31 2.92
C VAL A 140 17.46 7.80 3.92
N LEU A 141 17.41 8.34 5.13
CA LEU A 141 18.21 7.86 6.26
C LEU A 141 17.52 6.65 6.92
N LEU A 142 18.29 5.60 7.22
CA LEU A 142 17.80 4.33 7.75
C LEU A 142 16.66 3.78 6.85
N PRO A 143 16.99 3.36 5.61
CA PRO A 143 16.02 2.94 4.62
C PRO A 143 15.22 1.72 5.08
N THR A 144 13.91 1.89 5.13
CA THR A 144 12.91 0.82 5.23
C THR A 144 12.14 0.75 3.92
N GLU A 145 11.43 -0.36 3.68
CA GLU A 145 10.56 -0.47 2.50
C GLU A 145 9.62 0.73 2.37
N GLU A 146 8.93 1.09 3.46
CA GLU A 146 8.01 2.24 3.47
C GLU A 146 8.69 3.53 3.04
N LYS A 147 9.85 3.85 3.62
CA LYS A 147 10.58 5.09 3.32
C LYS A 147 11.11 5.10 1.89
N VAL A 148 11.63 3.98 1.40
CA VAL A 148 12.13 3.88 0.02
C VAL A 148 10.97 4.04 -0.96
N THR A 149 9.85 3.34 -0.78
CA THR A 149 8.64 3.52 -1.61
C THR A 149 8.12 4.96 -1.59
N ASN A 150 8.12 5.62 -0.44
CA ASN A 150 7.74 7.03 -0.35
C ASN A 150 8.70 7.95 -1.11
N ALA A 151 10.01 7.69 -1.03
CA ALA A 151 11.01 8.42 -1.80
C ALA A 151 10.83 8.22 -3.31
N LEU A 152 10.53 7.00 -3.77
CA LEU A 152 10.18 6.72 -5.17
C LEU A 152 8.99 7.57 -5.61
N LEU A 153 7.92 7.61 -4.81
CA LEU A 153 6.75 8.45 -5.10
C LEU A 153 7.09 9.95 -5.17
N LYS A 154 8.03 10.43 -4.35
CA LYS A 154 8.48 11.82 -4.35
C LYS A 154 9.23 12.20 -5.62
N VAL A 155 10.17 11.37 -6.05
CA VAL A 155 10.99 11.69 -7.22
C VAL A 155 10.29 11.38 -8.54
N THR A 156 9.34 10.44 -8.56
CA THR A 156 8.71 10.02 -9.81
C THR A 156 7.39 10.70 -10.16
N ARG A 157 6.74 11.37 -9.20
CA ARG A 157 5.53 12.15 -9.50
C ARG A 157 5.88 13.42 -10.28
N GLU A 158 5.36 13.54 -11.50
CA GLU A 158 5.54 14.72 -12.35
C GLU A 158 4.87 15.97 -11.79
N ALA A 159 3.72 15.82 -11.12
CA ALA A 159 2.99 16.87 -10.43
C ALA A 159 2.66 16.44 -8.99
N ARG A 160 2.98 17.29 -8.01
CA ARG A 160 2.43 17.16 -6.65
C ARG A 160 0.93 17.36 -6.76
N ARG A 161 0.15 16.31 -6.52
CA ARG A 161 -1.31 16.47 -6.44
C ARG A 161 -1.66 17.22 -5.17
N VAL A 162 -2.69 18.05 -5.24
CA VAL A 162 -3.09 18.92 -4.14
C VAL A 162 -4.33 18.37 -3.46
N VAL A 163 -4.32 18.30 -2.13
CA VAL A 163 -5.54 18.12 -1.34
C VAL A 163 -6.05 19.51 -0.97
N TYR A 164 -7.23 19.85 -1.47
CA TYR A 164 -7.86 21.13 -1.19
C TYR A 164 -8.80 21.01 0.01
N PHE A 165 -8.76 21.98 0.92
CA PHE A 165 -9.74 22.16 1.99
C PHE A 165 -10.66 23.33 1.63
N LEU A 166 -11.96 23.08 1.53
CA LEU A 166 -12.94 24.12 1.27
C LEU A 166 -12.97 25.10 2.44
N GLN A 167 -13.11 26.38 2.13
CA GLN A 167 -13.24 27.47 3.09
C GLN A 167 -14.34 28.44 2.62
N GLY A 168 -14.98 29.09 3.58
CA GLY A 168 -15.99 30.14 3.35
C GLY A 168 -17.28 29.96 4.13
N HIS A 169 -17.48 28.77 4.70
CA HIS A 169 -18.73 28.36 5.34
C HIS A 169 -18.54 28.01 6.83
N GLY A 170 -17.40 28.37 7.41
CA GLY A 170 -17.08 28.14 8.83
C GLY A 170 -16.53 26.74 9.11
N GLU A 171 -15.96 26.09 8.09
CA GLU A 171 -15.22 24.84 8.18
C GLU A 171 -14.04 24.93 9.16
N GLY A 172 -13.56 23.77 9.62
CA GLY A 172 -12.32 23.72 10.36
C GLY A 172 -11.13 24.13 9.50
N GLU A 173 -10.27 24.97 10.06
CA GLU A 173 -9.10 25.50 9.38
C GLU A 173 -7.98 24.45 9.34
N VAL A 174 -7.41 24.25 8.15
CA VAL A 174 -6.33 23.28 7.94
C VAL A 174 -5.01 23.70 8.56
N ASN A 175 -4.86 25.00 8.81
CA ASN A 175 -3.66 25.58 9.40
C ASN A 175 -3.73 25.73 10.92
N ASN A 176 -4.93 25.61 11.52
CA ASN A 176 -5.14 25.79 12.95
C ASN A 176 -4.68 24.54 13.74
N THR A 177 -3.90 24.77 14.80
CA THR A 177 -3.36 23.75 15.70
C THR A 177 -4.28 23.43 16.88
N ASP A 178 -5.22 24.30 17.20
CA ASP A 178 -6.20 24.09 18.26
C ASP A 178 -7.39 23.29 17.74
N ARG A 179 -8.24 22.75 18.63
CA ARG A 179 -9.51 22.14 18.21
C ARG A 179 -10.51 23.26 17.86
N PRO A 180 -11.27 23.16 16.75
CA PRO A 180 -11.42 22.04 15.80
C PRO A 180 -10.59 22.21 14.49
N GLY A 181 -9.28 22.39 14.59
CA GLY A 181 -8.35 22.52 13.47
C GLY A 181 -7.87 21.18 12.91
N PHE A 182 -7.34 21.23 11.69
CA PHE A 182 -6.92 20.04 10.92
C PHE A 182 -5.40 19.97 10.66
N SER A 183 -4.57 20.66 11.46
CA SER A 183 -3.11 20.69 11.27
C SER A 183 -2.46 19.30 11.29
N GLN A 184 -2.89 18.40 12.17
CA GLN A 184 -2.37 17.03 12.24
C GLN A 184 -2.70 16.24 10.96
N ALA A 185 -3.90 16.44 10.42
CA ALA A 185 -4.30 15.84 9.14
C ALA A 185 -3.46 16.41 8.00
N ARG A 186 -3.23 17.73 7.97
CA ARG A 186 -2.32 18.38 7.01
C ARG A 186 -0.94 17.76 7.04
N ASP A 187 -0.34 17.63 8.23
CA ASP A 187 1.02 17.10 8.39
C ASP A 187 1.11 15.64 7.91
N ALA A 188 0.10 14.83 8.19
CA ALA A 188 0.01 13.46 7.67
C ALA A 188 -0.13 13.42 6.14
N ILE A 189 -0.97 14.29 5.56
CA ILE A 189 -1.16 14.41 4.10
C ILE A 189 0.13 14.87 3.41
N GLN A 190 0.85 15.82 4.01
CA GLN A 190 2.14 16.30 3.53
C GLN A 190 3.22 15.21 3.65
N GLY A 191 3.22 14.43 4.74
CA GLY A 191 4.07 13.25 4.91
C GLY A 191 3.83 12.19 3.82
N ALA A 192 2.60 12.07 3.33
CA ALA A 192 2.22 11.23 2.19
C ALA A 192 2.52 11.86 0.80
N ASN A 193 3.28 12.96 0.77
CA ASN A 193 3.71 13.65 -0.46
C ASN A 193 2.54 14.21 -1.29
N TYR A 194 1.58 14.82 -0.62
CA TYR A 194 0.60 15.72 -1.23
C TYR A 194 0.86 17.15 -0.76
N GLU A 195 0.51 18.12 -1.61
CA GLU A 195 0.42 19.50 -1.18
C GLU A 195 -0.97 19.74 -0.56
N VAL A 196 -1.06 20.64 0.41
CA VAL A 196 -2.33 21.01 1.03
C VAL A 196 -2.58 22.48 0.78
N LYS A 197 -3.76 22.81 0.24
CA LYS A 197 -4.18 24.20 -0.02
C LYS A 197 -5.60 24.44 0.45
N GLU A 198 -5.90 25.67 0.81
CA GLU A 198 -7.28 26.12 1.01
C GLU A 198 -7.91 26.48 -0.34
N LEU A 199 -9.21 26.27 -0.47
CA LEU A 199 -10.01 26.59 -1.64
C LEU A 199 -11.21 27.44 -1.23
N LEU A 200 -11.31 28.64 -1.78
CA LEU A 200 -12.52 29.46 -1.71
C LEU A 200 -13.21 29.42 -3.07
N LEU A 201 -14.31 28.68 -3.17
CA LEU A 201 -15.04 28.51 -4.44
C LEU A 201 -15.63 29.82 -4.95
N LEU A 202 -15.97 30.75 -4.07
CA LEU A 202 -16.39 32.09 -4.46
C LEU A 202 -15.33 32.83 -5.29
N ARG A 203 -14.04 32.55 -5.06
CA ARG A 203 -12.91 33.14 -5.79
C ARG A 203 -12.51 32.33 -7.02
N GLU A 204 -12.26 31.04 -6.83
CA GLU A 204 -11.73 30.15 -7.88
C GLU A 204 -12.81 29.64 -8.83
N ARG A 205 -14.09 29.78 -8.48
CA ARG A 205 -15.31 29.38 -9.22
C ARG A 205 -15.50 27.87 -9.42
N ASP A 206 -14.41 27.12 -9.52
CA ASP A 206 -14.38 25.67 -9.68
C ASP A 206 -13.26 25.05 -8.85
N VAL A 207 -13.37 23.74 -8.61
CA VAL A 207 -12.29 22.95 -8.02
C VAL A 207 -11.15 22.83 -9.05
N PRO A 208 -9.89 23.16 -8.71
CA PRO A 208 -8.76 23.05 -9.63
C PRO A 208 -8.54 21.65 -10.20
N ALA A 209 -7.95 21.55 -11.40
CA ALA A 209 -7.76 20.28 -12.11
C ALA A 209 -6.65 19.38 -11.48
N ASP A 210 -5.73 19.97 -10.72
CA ASP A 210 -4.66 19.30 -9.98
C ASP A 210 -5.13 18.75 -8.61
N ALA A 211 -6.40 18.98 -8.25
CA ALA A 211 -7.01 18.46 -7.03
C ALA A 211 -7.02 16.93 -7.04
N ALA A 212 -6.28 16.32 -6.11
CA ALA A 212 -6.37 14.90 -5.82
C ALA A 212 -7.69 14.57 -5.10
N VAL A 213 -8.03 15.40 -4.11
CA VAL A 213 -9.23 15.30 -3.27
C VAL A 213 -9.63 16.72 -2.85
N LEU A 214 -10.93 16.98 -2.78
CA LEU A 214 -11.48 18.14 -2.07
C LEU A 214 -12.05 17.67 -0.74
N VAL A 215 -11.73 18.37 0.34
CA VAL A 215 -12.21 18.12 1.70
C VAL A 215 -13.16 19.24 2.09
N VAL A 216 -14.37 18.89 2.51
CA VAL A 216 -15.37 19.79 3.09
C VAL A 216 -15.47 19.44 4.57
N ALA A 217 -14.85 20.27 5.42
CA ALA A 217 -14.54 19.91 6.81
C ALA A 217 -15.49 20.59 7.81
N GLY A 218 -16.70 20.06 7.97
CA GLY A 218 -17.69 20.55 8.94
C GLY A 218 -18.20 21.95 8.62
N PRO A 219 -18.84 22.17 7.46
CA PRO A 219 -19.37 23.49 7.11
C PRO A 219 -20.50 23.87 8.08
N LYS A 220 -20.45 25.08 8.63
CA LYS A 220 -21.43 25.63 9.58
C LYS A 220 -22.49 26.50 8.92
N ARG A 221 -22.32 26.82 7.64
CA ARG A 221 -23.21 27.65 6.84
C ARG A 221 -23.49 26.94 5.52
N GLU A 222 -24.61 27.30 4.91
CA GLU A 222 -24.97 26.71 3.63
C GLU A 222 -24.04 27.18 2.50
N PRO A 223 -23.54 26.25 1.68
CA PRO A 223 -22.89 26.60 0.43
C PRO A 223 -23.89 27.23 -0.54
N LEU A 224 -23.43 28.20 -1.32
CA LEU A 224 -24.26 28.85 -2.33
C LEU A 224 -24.61 27.87 -3.45
N PRO A 225 -25.73 28.07 -4.17
CA PRO A 225 -26.11 27.20 -5.29
C PRO A 225 -25.01 27.05 -6.36
N ALA A 226 -24.24 28.11 -6.62
CA ALA A 226 -23.12 28.09 -7.54
C ALA A 226 -21.96 27.20 -7.06
N GLU A 227 -21.73 27.14 -5.75
CA GLU A 227 -20.70 26.29 -5.14
C GLU A 227 -21.12 24.82 -5.16
N VAL A 228 -22.39 24.53 -4.85
CA VAL A 228 -22.94 23.17 -5.01
C VAL A 228 -22.84 22.71 -6.47
N ALA A 229 -23.11 23.59 -7.43
CA ALA A 229 -22.92 23.27 -8.84
C ALA A 229 -21.45 23.01 -9.20
N ALA A 230 -20.49 23.69 -8.57
CA ALA A 230 -19.06 23.42 -8.76
C ALA A 230 -18.66 22.06 -8.18
N LEU A 231 -19.20 21.68 -7.01
CA LEU A 231 -19.02 20.36 -6.42
C LEU A 231 -19.57 19.26 -7.33
N GLU A 232 -20.77 19.47 -7.89
CA GLU A 232 -21.40 18.56 -8.85
C GLU A 232 -20.51 18.38 -10.10
N ARG A 233 -20.03 19.46 -10.72
CA ARG A 233 -19.10 19.38 -11.86
C ARG A 233 -17.81 18.65 -11.50
N TYR A 234 -17.34 18.76 -10.25
CA TYR A 234 -16.14 18.07 -9.79
C TYR A 234 -16.34 16.57 -9.63
N VAL A 235 -17.46 16.15 -9.03
CA VAL A 235 -17.76 14.72 -8.91
C VAL A 235 -18.06 14.09 -10.27
N GLN A 236 -18.80 14.78 -11.15
CA GLN A 236 -19.15 14.28 -12.48
C GLN A 236 -17.93 13.99 -13.38
N ARG A 237 -16.83 14.74 -13.23
CA ARG A 237 -15.57 14.49 -13.95
C ARG A 237 -14.65 13.48 -13.25
N GLY A 238 -15.14 12.74 -12.26
CA GLY A 238 -14.38 11.72 -11.53
C GLY A 238 -13.55 12.26 -10.36
N GLY A 239 -13.82 13.49 -9.92
CA GLY A 239 -13.21 14.09 -8.74
C GLY A 239 -13.56 13.32 -7.46
N LYS A 240 -12.66 13.40 -6.46
CA LYS A 240 -12.83 12.72 -5.17
C LYS A 240 -13.17 13.75 -4.10
N LEU A 241 -14.24 13.51 -3.36
CA LEU A 241 -14.74 14.39 -2.31
C LEU A 241 -14.72 13.65 -0.96
N LEU A 242 -14.20 14.30 0.07
CA LEU A 242 -14.33 13.89 1.46
C LEU A 242 -15.20 14.93 2.16
N VAL A 243 -16.35 14.52 2.70
CA VAL A 243 -17.24 15.41 3.44
C VAL A 243 -17.34 14.96 4.88
N LEU A 244 -17.02 15.86 5.80
CA LEU A 244 -17.26 15.75 7.22
C LEU A 244 -18.46 16.67 7.51
N LEU A 245 -19.60 16.09 7.84
CA LEU A 245 -20.85 16.83 8.03
C LEU A 245 -21.40 16.55 9.43
N ASP A 246 -21.60 17.61 10.20
CA ASP A 246 -22.27 17.52 11.48
C ASP A 246 -23.80 17.45 11.29
N PRO A 247 -24.55 16.83 12.22
CA PRO A 247 -26.01 16.80 12.19
C PRO A 247 -26.62 18.21 12.06
N GLU A 248 -27.71 18.31 11.32
CA GLU A 248 -28.48 19.55 11.09
C GLU A 248 -27.72 20.68 10.37
N GLN A 249 -26.44 20.48 10.01
CA GLN A 249 -25.65 21.48 9.30
C GLN A 249 -25.74 21.35 7.78
N ALA A 250 -25.66 22.50 7.10
CA ALA A 250 -25.62 22.62 5.63
C ALA A 250 -26.57 21.67 4.85
N PRO A 251 -27.91 21.77 5.01
CA PRO A 251 -28.89 20.88 4.37
C PRO A 251 -28.73 20.72 2.85
N ALA A 252 -28.36 21.79 2.14
CA ALA A 252 -28.08 21.73 0.70
C ALA A 252 -26.97 20.72 0.34
N LEU A 253 -25.95 20.58 1.19
CA LEU A 253 -24.88 19.61 1.01
C LEU A 253 -25.38 18.18 1.29
N ALA A 254 -26.26 17.99 2.27
CA ALA A 254 -26.90 16.70 2.51
C ALA A 254 -27.74 16.25 1.31
N VAL A 255 -28.52 17.13 0.71
CA VAL A 255 -29.29 16.85 -0.53
C VAL A 255 -28.35 16.50 -1.69
N PHE A 256 -27.24 17.22 -1.84
CA PHE A 256 -26.21 16.90 -2.82
C PHE A 256 -25.64 15.48 -2.60
N LEU A 257 -25.35 15.10 -1.36
CA LEU A 257 -24.85 13.77 -1.01
C LEU A 257 -25.89 12.68 -1.29
N GLU A 258 -27.16 12.94 -0.97
CA GLU A 258 -28.27 11.99 -1.20
C GLU A 258 -28.41 11.65 -2.68
N LYS A 259 -28.27 12.65 -3.56
CA LYS A 259 -28.25 12.45 -5.02
C LYS A 259 -27.11 11.52 -5.48
N HIS A 260 -26.02 11.46 -4.72
CA HIS A 260 -24.88 10.59 -4.96
C HIS A 260 -24.93 9.27 -4.15
N GLY A 261 -26.10 8.94 -3.58
CA GLY A 261 -26.33 7.68 -2.87
C GLY A 261 -25.84 7.65 -1.42
N VAL A 262 -25.48 8.80 -0.85
CA VAL A 262 -25.05 8.93 0.55
C VAL A 262 -26.09 9.75 1.30
N ARG A 263 -26.77 9.16 2.30
CA ARG A 263 -27.76 9.87 3.12
C ARG A 263 -27.21 10.12 4.52
N PRO A 264 -26.78 11.35 4.85
CA PRO A 264 -26.37 11.69 6.21
C PRO A 264 -27.56 11.59 7.17
N GLY A 265 -27.35 10.95 8.32
CA GLY A 265 -28.31 11.00 9.42
C GLY A 265 -28.31 12.39 10.09
N GLN A 266 -29.42 12.75 10.73
CA GLN A 266 -29.50 13.95 11.57
C GLN A 266 -29.37 13.61 13.06
N ASP A 267 -28.97 12.38 13.36
CA ASP A 267 -28.92 11.87 14.72
C ASP A 267 -27.53 12.10 15.34
N VAL A 268 -27.52 12.33 16.66
CA VAL A 268 -26.28 12.43 17.43
C VAL A 268 -25.99 11.07 18.05
N ILE A 269 -24.78 10.54 17.83
CA ILE A 269 -24.32 9.32 18.49
C ILE A 269 -23.85 9.68 19.91
N VAL A 270 -24.47 9.09 20.91
CA VAL A 270 -24.13 9.28 22.33
C VAL A 270 -23.57 7.97 22.89
N ASP A 271 -22.41 8.04 23.52
CA ASP A 271 -21.81 6.90 24.22
C ASP A 271 -22.61 6.60 25.51
N ARG A 272 -22.78 5.32 25.84
CA ARG A 272 -23.59 4.88 26.98
C ARG A 272 -22.75 4.59 28.22
#